data_AF-A0A382MCK6-F1
#
_entry.id   AF-A0A382MCK6-F1
#
_cell.length_a   1.000
_cell.length_b   1.000
_cell.length_c   1.000
_cell.angle_alpha   90.00
_cell.angle_beta   90.00
_cell.angle_gamma   90.00
#
_symmetry.space_group_name_H-M   'P 1'
#
loop_
_entity.id
_entity.type
_entity.pdbx_description
1 polymer ?
#
loop_
_entity_poly.entity_id
_entity_poly.type
_entity_poly.pdbx_seq_one_letter_code
_entity_poly.pdbx_strand_id
1 'polypeptide(L)' 'MMPPIKFGKSHKNYDRISGKTTLVNHFMKGKSTEELIEKFNNDSTRPKLRQKIRQEFDRRNKLGLTNIVFITKEEENNG' A
#
# COMPACT_ATOMS: atom_id res chain seq x y z
N MET A 1 -11.96 -13.43 4.07
CA MET A 1 -11.85 -12.42 3.00
C MET A 1 -11.70 -11.05 3.65
N MET A 2 -10.69 -10.26 3.28
CA MET A 2 -10.41 -8.97 3.91
C MET A 2 -11.16 -7.83 3.19
N PRO A 3 -11.78 -6.89 3.90
CA PRO A 3 -12.55 -5.81 3.28
C PRO A 3 -11.64 -4.85 2.47
N PRO A 4 -12.17 -4.13 1.48
CA PRO A 4 -11.40 -3.19 0.69
C PRO A 4 -10.75 -2.10 1.55
N ILE A 5 -9.42 -2.07 1.60
CA ILE A 5 -8.68 -1.07 2.38
C ILE A 5 -8.21 0.07 1.48
N LYS A 6 -8.55 1.30 1.86
CA LYS A 6 -8.07 2.52 1.20
C LYS A 6 -6.62 2.82 1.60
N PHE A 7 -5.78 3.06 0.60
CA PHE A 7 -4.43 3.62 0.73
C PHE A 7 -4.48 5.14 0.88
N GLY A 8 -5.39 5.79 0.14
CA GLY A 8 -5.59 7.24 0.17
C GLY A 8 -7.05 7.64 -0.02
N LYS A 9 -7.31 8.95 0.07
CA LYS A 9 -8.62 9.52 -0.22
C LYS A 9 -8.94 9.37 -1.70
N SER A 10 -10.17 8.98 -2.04
CA SER A 10 -10.62 9.05 -3.43
C SER A 10 -10.73 10.51 -3.86
N HIS A 11 -10.44 10.79 -5.12
CA HIS A 11 -10.63 12.10 -5.70
C HIS A 11 -11.28 12.00 -7.08
N LYS A 12 -11.93 13.09 -7.49
CA LYS A 12 -12.48 13.22 -8.83
C LYS A 12 -11.43 13.89 -9.70
N ASN A 13 -11.03 13.24 -10.78
CA ASN A 13 -10.18 13.83 -11.78
C ASN A 13 -11.05 14.32 -12.94
N TYR A 14 -11.04 15.63 -13.17
CA TYR A 14 -11.78 16.26 -14.26
C TYR A 14 -10.82 16.54 -15.42
N ASP A 15 -11.05 15.88 -16.54
CA ASP A 15 -10.32 16.17 -17.77
C ASP A 15 -11.03 17.31 -18.51
N ARG A 16 -10.33 18.45 -18.65
CA ARG A 16 -10.85 19.65 -19.29
C ARG A 16 -11.00 19.50 -20.81
N ILE A 17 -10.25 18.59 -21.44
CA ILE A 17 -10.27 18.39 -22.89
C ILE A 17 -11.49 17.54 -23.26
N SER A 18 -11.67 16.39 -22.58
CA SER A 18 -12.79 15.48 -22.85
C SER A 18 -14.09 15.83 -22.11
N GLY A 19 -14.03 16.72 -21.12
CA GLY A 19 -15.17 17.06 -20.24
C GLY A 19 -15.58 15.93 -19.29
N LYS A 20 -14.82 14.83 -19.25
CA LYS A 20 -15.17 13.64 -18.46
C LYS A 20 -14.63 13.76 -17.04
N THR A 21 -15.45 13.35 -16.07
CA THR A 21 -15.03 13.20 -14.68
C THR A 21 -14.80 11.73 -14.36
N THR A 22 -13.60 11.38 -13.93
CA THR A 22 -13.26 10.02 -13.49
C THR A 22 -13.08 9.98 -11.97
N LEU A 23 -13.68 8.97 -11.32
CA LEU A 23 -13.50 8.75 -9.89
C LEU A 23 -12.26 7.87 -9.67
N VAL A 24 -11.17 8.47 -9.21
CA VAL A 24 -9.93 7.76 -8.93
C VAL A 24 -9.98 7.23 -7.49
N ASN A 25 -9.96 5.91 -7.36
CA ASN A 25 -9.99 5.22 -6.08
C ASN A 25 -8.61 4.62 -5.76
N HIS A 26 -8.00 5.04 -4.64
CA HIS A 26 -6.71 4.51 -4.19
C HIS A 26 -6.90 3.35 -3.20
N PHE A 27 -7.17 2.14 -3.72
CA PHE A 27 -7.24 0.92 -2.92
C PHE A 27 -5.86 0.26 -2.76
N MET A 28 -5.61 -0.36 -1.60
CA MET A 28 -4.35 -1.06 -1.29
C MET A 28 -3.99 -2.15 -2.30
N LYS A 29 -4.97 -2.95 -2.71
CA LYS A 29 -4.78 -4.06 -3.65
C LYS A 29 -4.25 -3.64 -5.03
N GLY A 30 -4.47 -2.38 -5.42
CA GLY A 30 -4.06 -1.85 -6.72
C GLY A 30 -2.71 -1.12 -6.68
N LYS A 31 -2.04 -1.11 -5.52
CA LYS A 31 -0.76 -0.46 -5.32
C LYS A 31 0.38 -1.46 -5.54
N SER A 32 1.49 -1.00 -6.14
CA SER A 32 2.65 -1.87 -6.34
C SER A 32 3.27 -2.26 -5.00
N THR A 33 4.06 -3.34 -4.97
CA THR A 33 4.72 -3.77 -3.73
C THR A 33 5.74 -2.72 -3.27
N GLU A 34 6.44 -2.09 -4.22
CA GLU A 34 7.45 -1.06 -3.97
C GLU A 34 6.83 0.18 -3.30
N GLU A 35 5.70 0.68 -3.81
CA GLU A 35 5.01 1.85 -3.24
C GLU A 35 4.55 1.58 -1.79
N LEU A 36 4.13 0.34 -1.51
CA LEU A 36 3.74 -0.07 -0.16
C LEU A 36 4.94 -0.14 0.79
N ILE A 37 6.08 -0.68 0.34
CA ILE A 37 7.31 -0.75 1.13
C ILE A 37 7.83 0.65 1.44
N GLU A 38 7.90 1.52 0.43
CA GLU A 38 8.35 2.90 0.59
C GLU A 38 7.49 3.64 1.62
N LYS A 39 6.16 3.52 1.52
CA LYS A 39 5.26 4.11 2.52
C LYS A 39 5.35 3.46 3.89
N PHE A 40 5.62 2.16 3.96
CA PHE A 40 5.75 1.48 5.25
C PHE A 40 6.99 1.98 6.02
N ASN A 41 8.11 2.15 5.31
CA ASN A 41 9.39 2.59 5.87
C ASN A 41 9.47 4.10 6.14
N ASN A 42 8.54 4.89 5.60
CA ASN A 42 8.50 6.32 5.88
C ASN A 42 8.00 6.61 7.32
N ASP A 43 8.82 7.33 8.10
CA ASP A 43 8.53 7.68 9.50
C ASP A 43 7.25 8.51 9.67
N SER A 44 6.99 9.41 8.72
CA SER A 44 5.82 10.30 8.70
C SER A 44 4.52 9.58 8.34
N THR A 45 4.58 8.31 7.95
CA THR A 45 3.38 7.54 7.64
C THR A 45 2.54 7.37 8.91
N ARG A 46 1.23 7.60 8.80
CA ARG A 46 0.33 7.46 9.94
C ARG A 46 0.35 6.01 10.45
N PRO A 47 0.38 5.74 11.76
CA PRO A 47 0.41 4.38 12.31
C PRO A 47 -0.71 3.48 11.77
N LYS A 48 -1.91 4.05 11.58
CA LYS A 48 -3.06 3.33 11.02
C LYS A 48 -2.85 2.92 9.56
N LEU A 49 -2.13 3.72 8.78
CA LEU A 49 -1.80 3.39 7.39
C LEU A 49 -0.72 2.29 7.35
N ARG A 50 0.30 2.35 8.21
CA ARG A 50 1.27 1.25 8.35
C ARG A 50 0.62 -0.09 8.70
N GLN A 51 -0.34 -0.10 9.64
CA GLN A 51 -1.08 -1.31 9.98
C GLN A 51 -1.85 -1.89 8.78
N LYS A 52 -2.49 -1.03 7.99
CA LYS A 52 -3.20 -1.42 6.76
C LYS A 52 -2.26 -2.02 5.71
N ILE A 53 -1.05 -1.47 5.59
CA ILE A 53 -0.02 -1.99 4.68
C ILE A 53 0.45 -3.38 5.14
N ARG A 54 0.70 -3.58 6.45
CA ARG A 54 1.05 -4.92 6.99
C ARG A 54 0.00 -5.96 6.64
N GLN A 55 -1.28 -5.66 6.86
CA GLN A 55 -2.37 -6.58 6.54
C GLN A 55 -2.42 -6.93 5.05
N GLU A 56 -2.05 -5.99 4.17
CA GLU A 56 -1.96 -6.25 2.73
C GLU A 56 -0.76 -7.16 2.41
N PHE A 57 0.39 -6.99 3.06
CA PHE A 57 1.52 -7.91 2.93
C PHE A 57 1.17 -9.33 3.39
N ASP A 58 0.52 -9.47 4.55
CA ASP A 58 0.05 -10.77 5.05
C ASP A 58 -0.91 -11.43 4.05
N ARG A 59 -1.80 -10.65 3.43
CA ARG A 59 -2.73 -11.13 2.40
C ARG A 59 -1.99 -11.61 1.14
N ARG A 60 -1.00 -10.85 0.67
CA ARG A 60 -0.21 -11.21 -0.53
C ARG A 60 0.63 -12.46 -0.29
N ASN A 61 1.28 -12.55 0.88
CA ASN A 61 2.04 -13.72 1.31
C ASN A 61 1.13 -14.97 1.39
N LYS A 62 -0.05 -14.86 2.02
CA LYS A 62 -1.01 -15.97 2.10
C LYS A 62 -1.51 -16.46 0.73
N LEU A 63 -1.54 -15.58 -0.27
CA LEU A 63 -1.94 -15.92 -1.63
C LEU A 63 -0.76 -16.35 -2.52
N GLY A 64 0.48 -16.35 -2.01
CA GLY A 64 1.67 -16.66 -2.78
C GLY A 64 2.00 -15.64 -3.87
N LEU A 65 1.48 -14.41 -3.78
CA LEU A 65 1.73 -13.35 -4.76
C LEU A 65 3.08 -12.66 -4.56
N THR A 66 3.56 -12.65 -3.32
CA THR A 66 4.83 -12.06 -2.91
C THR A 66 5.39 -12.83 -1.72
N ASN A 67 6.69 -12.74 -1.47
CA ASN A 67 7.35 -13.26 -0.27
C ASN A 67 8.01 -12.11 0.48
N ILE A 68 7.20 -11.36 1.23
CA ILE A 68 7.68 -10.20 1.99
C ILE A 68 8.01 -10.66 3.41
N VAL A 69 9.27 -10.48 3.81
CA VAL A 69 9.77 -10.81 5.15
C VAL A 69 10.17 -9.51 5.84
N PHE A 70 9.76 -9.33 7.09
CA PHE A 70 10.18 -8.20 7.91
C PHE A 70 11.47 -8.58 8.64
N ILE A 71 12.52 -7.81 8.42
CA ILE A 71 13.83 -7.99 9.06
C ILE A 71 14.01 -6.89 10.10
N THR A 72 14.59 -7.21 11.25
CA THR A 72 14.95 -6.20 12.25
C THR A 72 16.28 -5.55 11.85
N LYS A 73 16.42 -4.25 12.13
CA LYS A 73 17.62 -3.48 11.76
C LYS A 73 18.93 -4.03 12.39
N GLU A 74 18.81 -4.85 13.44
CA GLU A 74 19.94 -5.49 14.11
C GLU A 74 20.55 -6.63 13.26
N GLU A 75 19.76 -7.29 12.41
CA GLU A 75 20.23 -8.41 11.59
C GLU A 75 20.96 -7.98 10.29
N GLU A 76 20.78 -6.75 9.82
CA GLU A 76 21.46 -6.24 8.62
C GLU A 76 22.98 -6.04 8.81
N ASN A 77 23.47 -5.92 10.05
CA ASN A 77 24.87 -5.59 10.35
C ASN A 77 25.79 -6.81 10.54
N ASN A 78 25.25 -8.03 10.47
CA ASN A 78 25.99 -9.28 10.65
C ASN A 78 26.20 -10.07 9.35
N GLY A 79 26.05 -9.42 8.19
CA GLY A 79 26.23 -10.00 6.85
C GLY A 79 27.46 -9.48 6.14
#